data_AF-A0A8T5BP20-F1
#
_entry.id   AF-A0A8T5BP20-F1
#
_cell.length_a   1.000
_cell.length_b   1.000
_cell.length_c   1.000
_cell.angle_alpha   90.00
_cell.angle_beta   90.00
_cell.angle_gamma   90.00
#
_symmetry.space_group_name_H-M   'P 1'
#
loop_
_entity.id
_entity.type
_entity.pdbx_description
1 polymer ?
#
loop_
_entity_poly.entity_id
_entity_poly.type
_entity_poly.pdbx_seq_one_letter_code
_entity_poly.pdbx_strand_id
1 'polypeptide(L)' 'MKTVKVSEETHKRLLKFTGQLQAKEGKRETVEDAIIFLLDECESENEVKVENG' A
#
# COMPACT_ATOMS: atom_id res chain seq x y z
N MET A 1 -11.47 -11.69 12.98
CA MET A 1 -10.51 -10.92 12.16
C MET A 1 -9.87 -11.85 11.15
N LYS A 2 -9.80 -11.45 9.89
CA LYS A 2 -9.00 -12.17 8.88
C LYS A 2 -7.57 -11.66 8.98
N THR A 3 -6.59 -12.54 8.94
CA THR A 3 -5.16 -12.19 9.06
C THR A 3 -4.44 -12.58 7.79
N VAL A 4 -3.64 -11.66 7.24
CA VAL A 4 -2.76 -11.91 6.10
C VAL A 4 -1.35 -12.10 6.64
N LYS A 5 -0.72 -13.22 6.28
CA LYS A 5 0.68 -13.48 6.62
C LYS A 5 1.55 -13.08 5.44
N VAL A 6 2.60 -12.33 5.72
CA VAL A 6 3.60 -11.91 4.74
C VAL A 6 4.98 -12.37 5.21
N SER A 7 5.96 -12.36 4.31
CA SER A 7 7.35 -12.59 4.69
C SER A 7 7.86 -11.45 5.57
N GLU A 8 8.90 -11.71 6.37
CA GLU A 8 9.55 -10.66 7.15
C GLU A 8 10.12 -9.53 6.28
N GLU A 9 10.59 -9.88 5.08
CA GLU A 9 11.08 -8.89 4.11
C GLU A 9 9.95 -7.95 3.67
N THR A 10 8.81 -8.52 3.25
CA THR A 10 7.64 -7.73 2.85
C THR A 10 7.16 -6.85 4.00
N HIS A 11 7.13 -7.37 5.22
CA HIS A 11 6.77 -6.60 6.40
C HIS A 11 7.71 -5.40 6.63
N LYS A 12 9.04 -5.60 6.55
CA LYS A 12 10.02 -4.50 6.67
C LYS A 12 9.85 -3.45 5.59
N ARG A 13 9.58 -3.87 4.35
CA ARG A 13 9.34 -2.95 3.22
C ARG A 13 8.06 -2.15 3.43
N LEU A 14 7.01 -2.78 3.94
CA LEU A 14 5.74 -2.13 4.24
C LEU A 14 5.89 -1.09 5.38
N LEU A 15 6.64 -1.41 6.44
CA LEU A 15 6.97 -0.45 7.50
C LEU A 15 7.74 0.76 6.97
N LYS A 16 8.74 0.52 6.11
CA LYS A 16 9.49 1.61 5.47
C LYS A 16 8.57 2.50 4.64
N PHE A 17 7.70 1.89 3.83
CA PHE A 17 6.74 2.61 3.01
C PHE A 17 5.75 3.43 3.85
N THR A 18 5.22 2.84 4.93
CA THR A 18 4.33 3.54 5.87
C THR A 18 4.98 4.81 6.44
N GLY A 19 6.27 4.73 6.82
CA GLY A 19 7.01 5.92 7.28
C GLY A 19 7.18 7.00 6.21
N GLN A 20 7.36 6.60 4.94
CA GLN A 20 7.41 7.53 3.80
C GLN A 20 6.05 8.17 3.54
N LEU A 21 4.96 7.40 3.60
CA LEU A 21 3.60 7.89 3.43
C LEU A 21 3.24 8.91 4.52
N GLN A 22 3.53 8.59 5.79
CA GLN A 22 3.37 9.52 6.91
C GLN A 22 4.17 10.81 6.72
N ALA A 23 5.41 10.74 6.21
CA ALA A 23 6.21 11.93 5.94
C ALA A 23 5.64 12.78 4.79
N LYS A 24 4.98 12.15 3.80
CA LYS A 24 4.35 12.82 2.65
C LYS A 24 3.03 13.49 3.03
N GLU A 25 2.15 12.77 3.73
CA GLU A 25 0.80 13.24 4.08
C GLU A 25 0.79 14.15 5.32
N GLY A 26 1.88 14.16 6.09
CA GLY A 26 1.99 14.96 7.33
C GLY A 26 1.05 14.47 8.45
N LYS A 27 0.53 13.25 8.32
CA LYS A 27 -0.40 12.60 9.26
C LYS A 27 0.15 11.26 9.70
N ARG A 28 -0.33 10.80 10.85
CA ARG A 28 0.07 9.49 11.40
C ARG A 28 -0.69 8.40 10.66
N GLU A 29 0.03 7.65 9.84
CA GLU A 29 -0.51 6.54 9.05
C GLU A 29 -0.22 5.20 9.72
N THR A 30 -1.15 4.26 9.62
CA THR A 30 -0.96 2.88 10.04
C THR A 30 -0.48 2.02 8.88
N VAL A 31 -0.03 0.80 9.22
CA VAL A 31 0.30 -0.21 8.21
C VAL A 31 -0.93 -0.59 7.38
N GLU A 32 -2.13 -0.52 7.96
CA GLU A 32 -3.39 -0.81 7.25
C GLU A 32 -3.69 0.28 6.20
N ASP A 33 -3.51 1.56 6.56
CA ASP A 33 -3.68 2.69 5.62
C ASP A 33 -2.72 2.57 4.44
N ALA A 34 -1.46 2.20 4.73
CA ALA A 34 -0.46 1.95 3.69
C ALA A 34 -0.81 0.78 2.76
N ILE A 35 -1.45 -0.28 3.28
CA ILE A 35 -1.93 -1.39 2.45
C ILE A 35 -3.07 -0.93 1.55
N ILE A 36 -4.05 -0.19 2.11
CA ILE A 36 -5.18 0.34 1.34
C ILE A 36 -4.68 1.24 0.21
N PHE A 37 -3.76 2.16 0.50
CA PHE A 37 -3.15 3.02 -0.51
C PHE A 37 -2.52 2.21 -1.66
N LEU A 38 -1.77 1.15 -1.34
CA LEU A 38 -1.14 0.31 -2.36
C LEU A 38 -2.16 -0.50 -3.17
N LEU A 39 -3.29 -0.87 -2.59
CA LEU A 39 -4.38 -1.54 -3.30
C LEU A 39 -5.08 -0.55 -4.24
N ASP A 40 -5.37 0.66 -3.79
CA ASP A 40 -6.00 1.72 -4.59
C ASP A 40 -5.13 2.09 -5.81
N GLU A 41 -3.80 2.21 -5.62
CA GLU A 41 -2.86 2.46 -6.73
C GLU A 41 -2.84 1.29 -7.72
N CYS A 42 -2.89 0.04 -7.22
CA CYS A 42 -2.90 -1.16 -8.07
C CYS A 42 -4.20 -1.26 -8.89
N GLU A 43 -5.35 -0.91 -8.30
CA GLU A 43 -6.64 -0.86 -9.00
C GLU A 43 -6.63 0.24 -10.07
N SER A 44 -6.09 1.42 -9.74
CA SER A 44 -5.95 2.56 -10.67
C SER A 44 -5.03 2.23 -11.86
N GLU A 45 -3.93 1.50 -11.64
CA GLU A 45 -3.04 1.03 -12.72
C GLU A 45 -3.71 -0.03 -13.61
N ASN A 46 -4.69 -0.76 -13.09
CA ASN A 46 -5.39 -1.80 -13.83
C ASN A 46 -6.49 -1.24 -14.75
N GLU A 47 -7.14 -0.13 -14.36
CA GLU A 47 -8.13 0.55 -15.21
C GLU A 47 -7.50 1.15 -16.48
N VAL A 48 -6.26 1.66 -16.39
CA VAL A 48 -5.54 2.24 -17.54
C VAL A 48 -5.17 1.20 -18.61
N LYS A 49 -5.12 -0.09 -18.27
CA LYS A 49 -4.77 -1.16 -19.22
C LYS A 49 -5.96 -1.69 -20.02
N VAL A 50 -7.19 -1.34 -19.66
CA VAL A 50 -8.40 -1.89 -20.31
C VAL A 50 -8.90 -1.02 -21.47
N GLU A 51 -8.37 0.21 -21.65
CA GLU A 51 -8.81 1.14 -22.72
C GLU A 51 -7.91 1.16 -23.97
N ASN A 52 -6.88 0.30 -24.05
CA ASN A 52 -6.05 0.13 -25.25
C ASN A 52 -5.97 -1.35 -25.68
N GLY A 53 -7.12 -1.98 -25.87
CA GLY A 53 -7.28 -3.31 -26.47
C GLY A 53 -8.20 -3.27 -27.69
#